data_AF-A0A8K0TW74-F1
#
_entry.id   AF-A0A8K0TW74-F1
#
_cell.length_a   1.000
_cell.length_b   1.000
_cell.length_c   1.000
_cell.angle_alpha   90.00
_cell.angle_beta   90.00
_cell.angle_gamma   90.00
#
_symmetry.space_group_name_H-M   'P 1'
#
loop_
_entity.id
_entity.type
_entity.pdbx_description
1 polymer ?
#
loop_
_entity_poly.entity_id
_entity_poly.type
_entity_poly.pdbx_seq_one_letter_code
_entity_poly.pdbx_strand_id
1 'polypeptide(L)'
;MAIATPRLLNERFVCQCQQVISQTPRTHTNTLHISEPMRLTFSSTDYRNSRLSDDYGHVLYTIETPSSWSKKTTISKHSTWRSFGVSSEVVAVIDWHWIRSPTIHFRGQAVSAKTMFTRRFWTSNRSFVASDGQTYKWKIKSTNCSLRAEKSSTELAKYHKRNFGIMKASHPPYLEVSPSILHILDDIVTSFVYVEKVSRDEQKRRREAAAG
;
A
#
# COMPACT_ATOMS: atom_id res chain seq x y z
N MET A 1 38.36 -37.92 -71.54
CA MET A 1 36.93 -37.63 -71.30
C MET A 1 36.86 -36.27 -70.63
N ALA A 2 35.95 -35.40 -71.10
CA ALA A 2 36.20 -33.98 -71.36
C ALA A 2 36.35 -33.04 -70.15
N ILE A 3 37.20 -32.04 -70.37
CA ILE A 3 37.40 -30.78 -69.66
C ILE A 3 36.32 -29.79 -70.13
N ALA A 4 35.74 -28.98 -69.24
CA ALA A 4 35.23 -27.65 -69.61
C ALA A 4 34.99 -26.75 -68.40
N THR A 5 35.80 -25.70 -68.31
CA THR A 5 35.66 -24.49 -67.49
C THR A 5 34.78 -23.44 -68.24
N PRO A 6 34.59 -22.20 -67.73
CA PRO A 6 33.29 -21.55 -67.53
C PRO A 6 32.92 -20.52 -68.63
N ARG A 7 31.71 -19.96 -68.57
CA ARG A 7 31.38 -18.69 -69.24
C ARG A 7 30.46 -17.80 -68.40
N LEU A 8 31.01 -16.64 -68.05
CA LEU A 8 30.33 -15.38 -67.74
C LEU A 8 29.55 -14.87 -68.95
N LEU A 9 28.44 -14.16 -68.72
CA LEU A 9 28.10 -12.84 -69.29
C LEU A 9 26.62 -12.52 -68.96
N ASN A 10 26.39 -11.43 -68.21
CA ASN A 10 25.78 -10.16 -68.67
C ASN A 10 24.23 -10.24 -68.57
N GLU A 11 23.45 -9.28 -68.08
CA GLU A 11 23.59 -7.83 -68.11
C GLU A 11 22.89 -7.17 -66.91
N ARG A 12 23.49 -6.03 -66.54
CA ARG A 12 22.93 -4.78 -65.98
C ARG A 12 21.40 -4.68 -66.03
N PHE A 13 20.77 -4.17 -64.96
CA PHE A 13 19.81 -3.06 -65.08
C PHE A 13 19.51 -2.40 -63.71
N VAL A 14 19.60 -1.08 -63.73
CA VAL A 14 18.98 -0.06 -62.85
C VAL A 14 19.57 0.18 -61.46
N CYS A 15 20.35 1.26 -61.41
CA CYS A 15 20.54 2.13 -60.27
C CYS A 15 19.22 2.90 -60.02
N GLN A 16 18.68 2.88 -58.80
CA GLN A 16 17.74 3.91 -58.36
C GLN A 16 17.92 4.22 -56.88
N CYS A 17 18.18 5.50 -56.64
CA CYS A 17 18.39 6.15 -55.36
C CYS A 17 17.11 6.19 -54.50
N GLN A 18 17.35 6.40 -53.20
CA GLN A 18 16.43 6.90 -52.17
C GLN A 18 15.32 5.97 -51.68
N GLN A 19 15.47 5.49 -50.44
CA GLN A 19 14.76 6.10 -49.31
C GLN A 19 15.36 5.61 -47.98
N VAL A 20 16.19 6.47 -47.38
CA VAL A 20 16.51 6.42 -45.95
C VAL A 20 15.24 6.81 -45.22
N ILE A 21 14.45 5.81 -44.79
CA ILE A 21 13.42 6.02 -43.78
C ILE A 21 14.10 5.83 -42.44
N SER A 22 14.32 6.97 -41.80
CA SER A 22 14.67 7.12 -40.40
C SER A 22 13.77 6.23 -39.53
N GLN A 23 14.29 5.07 -39.12
CA GLN A 23 13.73 4.35 -38.00
C GLN A 23 14.14 5.10 -36.73
N THR A 24 13.35 6.10 -36.37
CA THR A 24 13.35 6.62 -35.01
C THR A 24 12.99 5.46 -34.08
N PRO A 25 13.79 5.18 -33.02
CA PRO A 25 13.38 4.20 -32.04
C PRO A 25 12.10 4.70 -31.40
N ARG A 26 11.01 3.94 -31.56
CA ARG A 26 9.77 4.14 -30.81
C ARG A 26 10.09 3.87 -29.35
N THR A 27 10.40 4.94 -28.63
CA THR A 27 10.38 4.95 -27.17
C THR A 27 8.91 4.79 -26.75
N HIS A 28 8.43 3.55 -26.72
CA HIS A 28 7.21 3.21 -26.00
C HIS A 28 7.51 3.41 -24.51
N THR A 29 7.26 4.65 -24.07
CA THR A 29 6.67 5.02 -22.79
C THR A 29 6.56 3.89 -21.77
N ASN A 30 7.66 3.63 -21.07
CA ASN A 30 7.67 2.85 -19.82
C ASN A 30 7.57 3.78 -18.60
N THR A 31 6.78 4.85 -18.72
CA THR A 31 6.64 5.92 -17.72
C THR A 31 5.34 5.79 -16.90
N LEU A 32 4.38 4.96 -17.34
CA LEU A 32 3.05 4.86 -16.71
C LEU A 32 2.99 3.94 -15.49
N HIS A 33 4.00 3.11 -15.23
CA HIS A 33 3.93 2.15 -14.12
C HIS A 33 4.39 2.72 -12.77
N ILE A 34 4.99 3.93 -12.75
CA ILE A 34 5.51 4.56 -11.53
C ILE A 34 4.50 5.56 -10.93
N SER A 35 3.42 5.89 -11.64
CA SER A 35 2.43 6.90 -11.19
C SER A 35 1.18 6.32 -10.53
N GLU A 36 0.87 5.04 -10.74
CA GLU A 36 -0.36 4.44 -10.19
C GLU A 36 -0.20 4.10 -8.72
N PRO A 37 -1.18 4.45 -7.87
CA PRO A 37 -1.13 4.10 -6.46
C PRO A 37 -1.23 2.59 -6.28
N MET A 38 -0.45 2.07 -5.35
CA MET A 38 -0.52 0.67 -4.95
C MET A 38 -1.76 0.46 -4.08
N ARG A 39 -2.53 -0.60 -4.34
CA ARG A 39 -3.67 -0.98 -3.49
C ARG A 39 -3.34 -2.20 -2.66
N LEU A 40 -3.54 -2.07 -1.35
CA LEU A 40 -3.52 -3.16 -0.40
C LEU A 40 -4.95 -3.62 -0.10
N THR A 41 -5.36 -4.72 -0.72
CA THR A 41 -6.70 -5.28 -0.58
C THR A 41 -6.79 -6.18 0.65
N PHE A 42 -7.80 -5.95 1.49
CA PHE A 42 -8.06 -6.74 2.69
C PHE A 42 -8.89 -7.98 2.33
N SER A 43 -8.43 -9.15 2.76
CA SER A 43 -9.19 -10.41 2.64
C SER A 43 -10.46 -10.43 3.49
N SER A 44 -10.53 -9.64 4.56
CA SER A 44 -11.66 -9.56 5.49
C SER A 44 -12.08 -8.11 5.77
N THR A 45 -13.32 -7.93 6.25
CA THR A 45 -13.78 -6.62 6.74
C THR A 45 -13.27 -6.29 8.15
N ASP A 46 -12.73 -7.30 8.85
CA ASP A 46 -12.02 -7.11 10.10
C ASP A 46 -10.56 -6.74 9.83
N TYR A 47 -10.27 -5.44 9.86
CA TYR A 47 -8.92 -4.89 9.69
C TYR A 47 -7.90 -5.40 10.71
N ARG A 48 -8.33 -6.05 11.81
CA ARG A 48 -7.45 -6.65 12.82
C ARG A 48 -7.16 -8.14 12.60
N ASN A 49 -7.89 -8.76 11.68
CA ASN A 49 -7.73 -10.16 11.32
C ASN A 49 -7.93 -10.30 9.80
N SER A 50 -6.90 -9.91 9.05
CA SER A 50 -6.96 -9.86 7.59
C SER A 50 -5.57 -10.01 6.99
N ARG A 51 -5.53 -10.60 5.79
CA ARG A 51 -4.37 -10.55 4.90
C ARG A 51 -4.50 -9.32 4.00
N LEU A 52 -3.39 -8.68 3.69
CA LEU A 52 -3.31 -7.55 2.77
C LEU A 52 -2.52 -8.00 1.56
N SER A 53 -3.17 -7.97 0.40
CA SER A 53 -2.58 -8.35 -0.87
C SER A 53 -2.41 -7.13 -1.79
N ASP A 54 -1.35 -7.13 -2.59
CA ASP A 54 -1.16 -6.16 -3.67
C ASP A 54 -2.13 -6.41 -4.84
N ASP A 55 -2.07 -5.54 -5.86
CA ASP A 55 -2.88 -5.65 -7.08
C ASP A 55 -2.57 -6.90 -7.93
N TYR A 56 -1.43 -7.56 -7.68
CA TYR A 56 -1.04 -8.82 -8.32
C TYR A 56 -1.49 -10.06 -7.51
N GLY A 57 -2.10 -9.86 -6.35
CA GLY A 57 -2.57 -10.92 -5.46
C GLY A 57 -1.52 -11.46 -4.48
N HIS A 58 -0.30 -10.90 -4.46
CA HIS A 58 0.72 -11.31 -3.49
C HIS A 58 0.36 -10.78 -2.10
N VAL A 59 0.34 -11.68 -1.12
CA VAL A 59 0.13 -11.29 0.28
C VAL A 59 1.39 -10.59 0.77
N LEU A 60 1.30 -9.29 1.06
CA LEU A 60 2.40 -8.49 1.58
C LEU A 60 2.38 -8.41 3.11
N TYR A 61 1.19 -8.38 3.70
CA TYR A 61 1.04 -8.34 5.16
C TYR A 61 -0.04 -9.30 5.65
N THR A 62 0.11 -9.71 6.89
CA THR A 62 -0.92 -10.41 7.66
C THR A 62 -1.10 -9.71 8.99
N ILE A 63 -2.33 -9.35 9.29
CA ILE A 63 -2.73 -8.73 10.55
C ILE A 63 -3.52 -9.79 11.31
N GLU A 64 -3.06 -10.13 12.50
CA GLU A 64 -3.64 -11.19 13.32
C GLU A 64 -3.98 -10.66 14.70
N THR A 65 -5.20 -10.95 15.12
CA THR A 65 -5.69 -10.70 16.46
C THR A 65 -6.41 -11.98 16.89
N PRO A 66 -5.77 -12.83 17.74
CA PRO A 66 -6.22 -14.20 18.01
C PRO A 66 -7.69 -14.35 18.43
N SER A 67 -8.27 -13.30 19.01
CA SER A 67 -9.69 -13.24 19.32
C SER A 67 -10.17 -11.80 19.39
N SER A 68 -11.47 -11.56 19.29
CA SER A 68 -12.07 -10.22 19.44
C SER A 68 -11.75 -9.55 20.78
N TRP A 69 -11.46 -10.34 21.82
CA TRP A 69 -11.03 -9.89 23.15
C TRP A 69 -9.51 -9.83 23.33
N SER A 70 -8.75 -10.32 22.34
CA SER A 70 -7.31 -10.25 22.38
C SER A 70 -6.88 -8.79 22.52
N LYS A 71 -6.05 -8.57 23.52
CA LYS A 71 -5.37 -7.30 23.76
C LYS A 71 -4.14 -7.16 22.88
N LYS A 72 -3.89 -8.08 21.96
CA LYS A 72 -2.70 -8.08 21.11
C LYS A 72 -3.07 -8.25 19.64
N THR A 73 -2.57 -7.33 18.81
CA THR A 73 -2.62 -7.42 17.35
C THR A 73 -1.19 -7.47 16.81
N THR A 74 -0.89 -8.50 16.03
CA THR A 74 0.41 -8.70 15.38
C THR A 74 0.30 -8.33 13.91
N ILE A 75 1.29 -7.62 13.38
CA ILE A 75 1.41 -7.28 11.97
C ILE A 75 2.71 -7.91 11.46
N SER A 76 2.55 -8.88 10.57
CA SER A 76 3.65 -9.59 9.93
C SER A 76 3.74 -9.20 8.46
N LYS A 77 4.95 -9.01 7.97
CA LYS A 77 5.25 -8.76 6.56
C LYS A 77 5.79 -10.02 5.92
N HIS A 78 5.38 -10.26 4.70
CA HIS A 78 5.79 -11.41 3.91
C HIS A 78 6.66 -10.91 2.78
N SER A 79 7.88 -11.43 2.69
CA SER A 79 8.75 -11.17 1.55
C SER A 79 8.83 -12.41 0.67
N THR A 80 8.57 -12.22 -0.61
CA THR A 80 8.78 -13.22 -1.66
C THR A 80 10.15 -12.98 -2.29
N TRP A 81 11.23 -13.39 -1.61
CA TRP A 81 12.52 -13.47 -2.29
C TRP A 81 12.50 -14.68 -3.22
N ARG A 82 12.69 -14.43 -4.53
CA ARG A 82 12.40 -15.30 -5.69
C ARG A 82 13.07 -16.70 -5.70
N SER A 83 13.73 -17.15 -4.63
CA SER A 83 14.37 -18.47 -4.57
C SER A 83 14.47 -19.11 -3.17
N PHE A 84 14.04 -18.46 -2.08
CA PHE A 84 14.28 -18.96 -0.70
C PHE A 84 13.01 -19.18 0.15
N GLY A 85 11.84 -19.22 -0.47
CA GLY A 85 10.56 -19.39 0.23
C GLY A 85 9.99 -18.08 0.77
N VAL A 86 8.77 -18.13 1.30
CA VAL A 86 8.10 -16.98 1.91
C VAL A 86 8.65 -16.81 3.32
N SER A 87 9.44 -15.77 3.55
CA SER A 87 9.83 -15.39 4.91
C SER A 87 8.79 -14.42 5.49
N SER A 88 8.36 -14.68 6.72
CA SER A 88 7.44 -13.83 7.46
C SER A 88 8.18 -13.19 8.62
N GLU A 89 8.20 -11.85 8.66
CA GLU A 89 8.82 -11.08 9.74
C GLU A 89 7.75 -10.29 10.49
N VAL A 90 7.85 -10.26 11.83
CA VAL A 90 6.94 -9.43 12.64
C VAL A 90 7.45 -8.00 12.61
N VAL A 91 6.68 -7.11 11.97
CA VAL A 91 7.03 -5.69 11.83
C VAL A 91 6.54 -4.88 13.01
N ALA A 92 5.34 -5.22 13.49
CA ALA A 92 4.71 -4.52 14.60
C ALA A 92 3.87 -5.45 15.49
N VAL A 93 3.80 -5.13 16.77
CA VAL A 93 2.84 -5.69 17.72
C VAL A 93 2.18 -4.54 18.47
N ILE A 94 0.86 -4.50 18.47
CA ILE A 94 0.07 -3.51 19.20
C ILE A 94 -0.57 -4.21 20.40
N ASP A 95 -0.15 -3.80 21.59
CA ASP A 95 -0.74 -4.20 22.85
C ASP A 95 -1.80 -3.18 23.29
N TRP A 96 -3.05 -3.55 23.09
CA TRP A 96 -4.25 -2.83 23.47
C TRP A 96 -4.49 -2.92 24.97
N HIS A 97 -4.58 -1.76 25.61
CA HIS A 97 -4.92 -1.65 27.02
C HIS A 97 -6.31 -1.04 27.18
N TRP A 98 -7.04 -1.49 28.20
CA TRP A 98 -8.38 -1.02 28.52
C TRP A 98 -8.38 0.33 29.25
N ILE A 99 -7.49 0.50 30.25
CA ILE A 99 -7.34 1.75 31.03
C ILE A 99 -6.25 2.66 30.47
N ARG A 100 -5.14 2.08 30.00
CA ARG A 100 -3.94 2.82 29.62
C ARG A 100 -3.86 3.02 28.11
N SER A 101 -2.97 3.90 27.66
CA SER A 101 -2.66 4.02 26.23
C SER A 101 -2.09 2.69 25.71
N PRO A 102 -2.46 2.26 24.48
CA PRO A 102 -1.85 1.09 23.85
C PRO A 102 -0.32 1.24 23.75
N THR A 103 0.39 0.12 23.84
CA THR A 103 1.83 0.06 23.56
C THR A 103 2.03 -0.50 22.17
N ILE A 104 2.89 0.13 21.38
CA ILE A 104 3.21 -0.28 20.02
C ILE A 104 4.68 -0.69 20.02
N HIS A 105 4.91 -1.97 19.78
CA HIS A 105 6.22 -2.52 19.50
C HIS A 105 6.43 -2.42 17.99
N PHE A 106 7.31 -1.53 17.55
CA PHE A 106 7.59 -1.31 16.13
C PHE A 106 9.10 -1.23 15.93
N ARG A 107 9.64 -2.02 15.00
CA ARG A 107 11.08 -2.04 14.68
C ARG A 107 11.99 -2.25 15.90
N GLY A 108 11.59 -3.15 16.80
CA GLY A 108 12.33 -3.44 18.03
C GLY A 108 12.20 -2.41 19.16
N GLN A 109 11.45 -1.32 18.96
CA GLN A 109 11.19 -0.31 19.99
C GLN A 109 9.77 -0.42 20.53
N ALA A 110 9.61 -0.33 21.85
CA ALA A 110 8.31 -0.26 22.51
C ALA A 110 7.96 1.20 22.81
N VAL A 111 6.96 1.75 22.13
CA VAL A 111 6.54 3.15 22.28
C VAL A 111 5.06 3.21 22.63
N SER A 112 4.69 4.04 23.60
CA SER A 112 3.28 4.32 23.90
C SER A 112 2.60 4.98 22.71
N ALA A 113 1.40 4.54 22.35
CA ALA A 113 0.62 5.12 21.27
C ALA A 113 0.32 6.62 21.48
N LYS A 114 0.29 7.08 22.74
CA LYS A 114 0.15 8.52 23.06
C LYS A 114 1.38 9.33 22.67
N THR A 115 2.56 8.72 22.75
CA THR A 115 3.84 9.34 22.38
C THR A 115 4.06 9.24 20.87
N MET A 116 3.76 8.08 20.27
CA MET A 116 3.92 7.86 18.84
C MET A 116 2.90 8.66 18.00
N PHE A 117 1.67 8.82 18.50
CA PHE A 117 0.61 9.52 17.80
C PHE A 117 0.13 10.75 18.55
N THR A 118 0.49 11.91 18.01
CA THR A 118 0.03 13.20 18.52
C THR A 118 -1.40 13.46 18.09
N ARG A 119 -2.28 13.69 19.06
CA ARG A 119 -3.65 14.18 18.84
C ARG A 119 -3.68 15.69 18.99
N ARG A 120 -4.17 16.41 17.98
CA ARG A 120 -4.46 17.85 18.10
C ARG A 120 -5.79 18.05 18.84
N PHE A 121 -5.81 19.02 19.74
CA PHE A 121 -6.97 19.37 20.59
C PHE A 121 -8.26 19.50 19.75
N TRP A 122 -9.37 18.99 20.27
CA TRP A 122 -10.70 18.92 19.61
C TRP A 122 -10.81 18.13 18.30
N THR A 123 -9.74 17.51 17.80
CA THR A 123 -9.80 16.69 16.57
C THR A 123 -9.64 15.20 16.87
N SER A 124 -10.26 14.35 16.07
CA SER A 124 -10.02 12.90 16.05
C SER A 124 -8.73 12.55 15.28
N ASN A 125 -8.11 13.50 14.60
CA ASN A 125 -6.92 13.27 13.78
C ASN A 125 -5.73 12.79 14.62
N ARG A 126 -4.81 12.07 13.98
CA ARG A 126 -3.55 11.61 14.58
C ARG A 126 -2.40 11.95 13.65
N SER A 127 -1.35 12.57 14.18
CA SER A 127 -0.09 12.77 13.47
C SER A 127 0.99 11.87 14.04
N PHE A 128 1.92 11.40 13.21
CA PHE A 128 3.07 10.61 13.62
C PHE A 128 4.29 10.97 12.78
N VAL A 129 5.47 10.66 13.29
CA VAL A 129 6.73 10.78 12.54
C VAL A 129 7.05 9.39 11.99
N ALA A 130 7.17 9.27 10.67
CA ALA A 130 7.54 8.01 10.03
C ALA A 130 9.05 7.81 10.04
N SER A 131 9.49 6.63 9.63
CA SER A 131 10.89 6.26 9.57
C SER A 131 11.77 7.10 8.63
N ASP A 132 11.19 7.83 7.70
CA ASP A 132 11.90 8.80 6.85
C ASP A 132 12.10 10.18 7.51
N GLY A 133 11.72 10.31 8.78
CA GLY A 133 11.82 11.55 9.56
C GLY A 133 10.72 12.57 9.24
N GLN A 134 9.80 12.28 8.32
CA GLN A 134 8.72 13.19 7.97
C GLN A 134 7.50 12.99 8.87
N THR A 135 6.76 14.08 9.11
CA THR A 135 5.50 14.04 9.86
C THR A 135 4.33 13.85 8.93
N TYR A 136 3.51 12.85 9.23
CA TYR A 136 2.29 12.53 8.51
C TYR A 136 1.07 12.65 9.42
N LYS A 137 -0.09 12.86 8.80
CA LYS A 137 -1.35 13.08 9.50
C LYS A 137 -2.47 12.24 8.92
N TRP A 138 -3.02 11.40 9.78
CA TRP A 138 -4.28 10.70 9.55
C TRP A 138 -5.47 11.63 9.85
N LYS A 139 -6.27 11.88 8.82
CA LYS A 139 -7.58 12.50 8.91
C LYS A 139 -8.63 11.42 9.14
N ILE A 140 -9.22 11.38 10.34
CA ILE A 140 -10.23 10.39 10.70
C ILE A 140 -11.63 10.96 10.45
N LYS A 141 -12.40 10.34 9.55
CA LYS A 141 -13.81 10.64 9.31
C LYS A 141 -14.68 9.45 9.76
N SER A 142 -15.99 9.65 9.83
CA SER A 142 -16.94 8.59 10.21
C SER A 142 -16.92 7.37 9.27
N THR A 143 -16.59 7.58 7.99
CA THR A 143 -16.67 6.54 6.95
C THR A 143 -15.33 6.12 6.38
N ASN A 144 -14.24 6.86 6.61
CA ASN A 144 -12.91 6.55 6.09
C ASN A 144 -11.81 7.26 6.88
N CYS A 145 -10.57 6.88 6.63
CA CYS A 145 -9.39 7.62 7.04
C CYS A 145 -8.50 7.89 5.81
N SER A 146 -7.85 9.06 5.79
CA SER A 146 -6.85 9.40 4.77
C SER A 146 -5.60 9.97 5.40
N LEU A 147 -4.45 9.71 4.78
CA LEU A 147 -3.13 10.16 5.19
C LEU A 147 -2.66 11.27 4.27
N ARG A 148 -1.97 12.25 4.84
CA ARG A 148 -1.24 13.30 4.10
C ARG A 148 0.03 13.66 4.85
N ALA A 149 1.03 14.20 4.14
CA ALA A 149 2.16 14.85 4.80
C ALA A 149 1.68 16.11 5.54
N GLU A 150 2.27 16.47 6.67
CA GLU A 150 1.81 17.62 7.47
C GLU A 150 1.89 18.95 6.69
N LYS A 151 2.90 19.07 5.82
CA LYS A 151 3.16 20.25 4.97
C LYS A 151 2.42 20.24 3.63
N SER A 152 1.65 19.19 3.32
CA SER A 152 0.94 19.06 2.03
C SER A 152 -0.55 18.78 2.23
N SER A 153 -1.36 19.24 1.28
CA SER A 153 -2.79 18.93 1.23
C SER A 153 -3.10 17.63 0.47
N THR A 154 -2.14 17.10 -0.28
CA THR A 154 -2.30 15.90 -1.12
C THR A 154 -2.53 14.67 -0.25
N GLU A 155 -3.60 13.91 -0.55
CA GLU A 155 -3.83 12.60 0.07
C GLU A 155 -2.79 11.61 -0.49
N LEU A 156 -1.99 11.03 0.41
CA LEU A 156 -0.93 10.08 0.07
C LEU A 156 -1.33 8.64 0.37
N ALA A 157 -2.30 8.43 1.26
CA ALA A 157 -2.95 7.15 1.43
C ALA A 157 -4.42 7.31 1.81
N LYS A 158 -5.25 6.34 1.48
CA LYS A 158 -6.69 6.40 1.73
C LYS A 158 -7.28 5.03 1.93
N TYR A 159 -8.05 4.89 3.00
CA TYR A 159 -8.79 3.66 3.26
C TYR A 159 -10.20 3.72 2.69
N HIS A 160 -10.55 2.68 1.95
CA HIS A 160 -11.85 2.46 1.35
C HIS A 160 -12.52 1.28 2.07
N LYS A 161 -13.64 1.55 2.74
CA LYS A 161 -14.47 0.50 3.35
C LYS A 161 -15.10 -0.38 2.25
N ARG A 162 -15.43 -1.62 2.61
CA ARG A 162 -16.20 -2.52 1.74
C ARG A 162 -17.47 -1.83 1.23
N ASN A 163 -17.73 -2.02 -0.06
CA ASN A 163 -18.98 -1.62 -0.71
C ASN A 163 -19.67 -2.86 -1.28
N PHE A 164 -21.00 -2.97 -1.12
CA PHE A 164 -21.80 -4.11 -1.54
C PHE A 164 -22.45 -3.97 -2.92
N GLY A 165 -22.24 -2.86 -3.64
CA GLY A 165 -22.74 -2.75 -5.02
C GLY A 165 -24.03 -1.96 -5.20
N ILE A 166 -24.62 -1.39 -4.14
CA ILE A 166 -25.98 -0.80 -4.23
C ILE A 166 -26.01 0.46 -5.12
N MET A 167 -24.99 1.33 -5.03
CA MET A 167 -24.92 2.58 -5.80
C MET A 167 -23.65 2.72 -6.65
N LYS A 168 -22.63 1.90 -6.39
CA LYS A 168 -21.31 1.91 -7.05
C LYS A 168 -20.82 0.48 -7.12
N ALA A 169 -19.90 0.17 -8.05
CA ALA A 169 -19.28 -1.13 -8.16
C ALA A 169 -18.85 -1.69 -6.79
N SER A 170 -19.23 -2.95 -6.52
CA SER A 170 -18.86 -3.66 -5.31
C SER A 170 -17.36 -3.83 -5.24
N HIS A 171 -16.78 -3.66 -4.06
CA HIS A 171 -15.36 -3.89 -3.85
C HIS A 171 -15.07 -4.32 -2.41
N PRO A 172 -14.03 -5.16 -2.20
CA PRO A 172 -13.51 -5.44 -0.87
C PRO A 172 -12.94 -4.16 -0.23
N PRO A 173 -12.69 -4.16 1.09
CA PRO A 173 -11.95 -3.06 1.70
C PRO A 173 -10.53 -3.02 1.13
N TYR A 174 -9.99 -1.82 0.88
CA TYR A 174 -8.61 -1.64 0.44
C TYR A 174 -8.00 -0.35 0.97
N LEU A 175 -6.68 -0.34 1.12
CA LEU A 175 -5.88 0.83 1.43
C LEU A 175 -5.09 1.21 0.18
N GLU A 176 -5.42 2.37 -0.40
CA GLU A 176 -4.70 2.95 -1.52
C GLU A 176 -3.50 3.75 -0.99
N VAL A 177 -2.31 3.55 -1.56
CA VAL A 177 -1.05 4.16 -1.12
C VAL A 177 -0.30 4.73 -2.32
N SER A 178 0.06 6.01 -2.24
CA SER A 178 0.84 6.71 -3.27
C SER A 178 2.23 6.09 -3.41
N PRO A 179 2.76 5.98 -4.66
CA PRO A 179 4.12 5.48 -4.90
C PRO A 179 5.19 6.26 -4.13
N SER A 180 4.94 7.54 -3.89
CA SER A 180 5.85 8.47 -3.19
C SER A 180 6.13 8.14 -1.73
N ILE A 181 5.33 7.26 -1.10
CA ILE A 181 5.49 6.86 0.31
C ILE A 181 5.60 5.36 0.51
N LEU A 182 5.87 4.59 -0.56
CA LEU A 182 6.05 3.14 -0.44
C LEU A 182 7.29 2.76 0.38
N HIS A 183 8.29 3.63 0.49
CA HIS A 183 9.47 3.39 1.34
C HIS A 183 9.15 3.35 2.84
N ILE A 184 8.02 3.93 3.28
CA ILE A 184 7.53 3.88 4.66
C ILE A 184 6.28 3.00 4.82
N LEU A 185 6.08 2.02 3.93
CA LEU A 185 4.86 1.21 3.90
C LEU A 185 4.57 0.51 5.24
N ASP A 186 5.61 0.03 5.92
CA ASP A 186 5.52 -0.60 7.24
C ASP A 186 4.91 0.36 8.29
N ASP A 187 5.34 1.63 8.27
CA ASP A 187 4.81 2.69 9.13
C ASP A 187 3.35 2.99 8.79
N ILE A 188 3.00 3.01 7.50
CA ILE A 188 1.64 3.27 7.02
C ILE A 188 0.70 2.15 7.48
N VAL A 189 1.05 0.88 7.27
CA VAL A 189 0.20 -0.26 7.65
C VAL A 189 0.03 -0.29 9.17
N THR A 190 1.12 -0.12 9.92
CA THR A 190 1.08 -0.12 11.40
C THR A 190 0.22 1.02 11.94
N SER A 191 0.43 2.24 11.43
CA SER A 191 -0.35 3.40 11.86
C SER A 191 -1.82 3.32 11.44
N PHE A 192 -2.11 2.74 10.26
CA PHE A 192 -3.47 2.50 9.80
C PHE A 192 -4.25 1.59 10.76
N VAL A 193 -3.67 0.45 11.16
CA VAL A 193 -4.34 -0.48 12.10
C VAL A 193 -4.69 0.21 13.42
N TYR A 194 -3.76 1.03 13.94
CA TYR A 194 -4.01 1.83 15.12
C TYR A 194 -5.15 2.84 14.92
N VAL A 195 -5.10 3.61 13.83
CA VAL A 195 -6.06 4.68 13.55
C VAL A 195 -7.46 4.16 13.26
N GLU A 196 -7.60 3.05 12.53
CA GLU A 196 -8.90 2.43 12.25
C GLU A 196 -9.55 1.90 13.54
N LYS A 197 -8.76 1.34 14.48
CA LYS A 197 -9.27 0.96 15.82
C LYS A 197 -9.82 2.16 16.58
N VAL A 198 -9.03 3.22 16.67
CA VAL A 198 -9.43 4.46 17.33
C VAL A 198 -10.70 5.04 16.69
N SER A 199 -10.78 5.03 15.36
CA SER A 199 -11.95 5.49 14.60
C SER A 199 -13.22 4.71 14.95
N ARG A 200 -13.13 3.37 14.98
CA ARG A 200 -14.29 2.51 15.31
C ARG A 200 -14.72 2.61 16.76
N ASP A 201 -13.78 2.74 17.70
CA ASP A 201 -14.11 2.90 19.11
C ASP A 201 -14.80 4.23 19.41
N GLU A 202 -14.39 5.29 18.72
CA GLU A 202 -15.06 6.59 18.81
C GLU A 202 -16.47 6.53 18.20
N GLN A 203 -16.64 5.87 17.06
CA GLN A 203 -17.96 5.65 16.46
C GLN A 203 -18.88 4.85 17.38
N LYS A 204 -18.36 3.80 18.02
CA LYS A 204 -19.12 2.98 18.97
C LYS A 204 -19.59 3.83 20.16
N ARG A 205 -18.68 4.59 20.78
CA ARG A 205 -19.01 5.49 21.91
C ARG A 205 -20.03 6.55 21.53
N ARG A 206 -19.94 7.13 20.33
CA ARG A 206 -20.92 8.12 19.84
C ARG A 206 -22.31 7.50 19.62
N ARG A 207 -22.37 6.25 19.12
CA ARG A 207 -23.65 5.54 18.94
C ARG A 207 -24.27 5.17 20.29
N GLU A 208 -23.46 4.68 21.23
CA GLU A 208 -23.89 4.38 22.59
C GLU A 208 -24.43 5.64 23.30
N ALA A 209 -23.74 6.77 23.17
CA ALA A 209 -24.16 8.05 23.76
C ALA A 209 -25.38 8.70 23.07
N ALA A 210 -25.73 8.30 21.83
CA ALA A 210 -26.92 8.78 21.14
C ALA A 210 -28.15 7.88 21.36
N ALA A 211 -27.94 6.67 21.89
CA ALA A 211 -28.98 5.69 22.17
C ALA A 211 -29.42 5.66 23.64
N GLY A 212 -28.65 6.30 24.53
CA GLY A 212 -29.00 6.50 25.95
C GLY A 212 -29.37 7.95 26.21
#